data_AF-A0A7C9CZN7-F1
#
_entry.id   AF-A0A7C9CZN7-F1
#
_cell.length_a   1.000
_cell.length_b   1.000
_cell.length_c   1.000
_cell.angle_alpha   90.00
_cell.angle_beta   90.00
_cell.angle_gamma   90.00
#
_symmetry.space_group_name_H-M   'P 1'
#
loop_
_entity.id
_entity.type
_entity.pdbx_description
1 polymer ?
#
loop_
_entity_poly.entity_id
_entity_poly.type
_entity_poly.pdbx_seq_one_letter_code
_entity_poly.pdbx_strand_id
1 'polypeptide(L)'
;HHWPTNVRVNKYEYMVLLELIKRGHPEPEKKIGVGVKAIEIRYHPIWKSRCFFIVREDESIEDFSFRKSVDHILPLPENMKIKSDVNRALGGGGKKGGGGGRGGRGRGRGWGRGGKSRR
;
A
#
# COMPACT_ATOMS: atom_id res chain seq x y z
N HIS A 1 2.67 17.29 -4.97
CA HIS A 1 3.68 17.43 -3.90
C HIS A 1 4.83 16.44 -4.11
N HIS A 2 6.04 16.95 -4.38
CA HIS A 2 7.26 16.16 -4.50
C HIS A 2 7.99 16.19 -3.14
N TRP A 3 7.67 15.26 -2.25
CA TRP A 3 8.46 15.02 -1.05
C TRP A 3 9.71 14.22 -1.44
N PRO A 4 10.93 14.76 -1.26
CA PRO A 4 12.14 13.97 -1.42
C PRO A 4 12.12 12.79 -0.44
N THR A 5 12.62 11.63 -0.86
CA THR A 5 12.72 10.43 -0.02
C THR A 5 14.00 10.46 0.80
N ASN A 6 14.00 9.78 1.95
CA ASN A 6 15.11 9.72 2.91
C ASN A 6 15.46 11.09 3.53
N VAL A 7 14.43 11.93 3.69
CA VAL A 7 14.55 13.20 4.43
C VAL A 7 13.84 13.09 5.76
N ARG A 8 14.42 13.73 6.77
CA ARG A 8 13.74 14.00 8.03
C ARG A 8 12.72 15.10 7.82
N VAL A 9 11.56 14.93 8.44
CA VAL A 9 10.52 15.96 8.46
C VAL A 9 11.01 17.17 9.26
N ASN A 10 10.49 18.35 8.94
CA ASN A 10 10.84 19.55 9.71
C ASN A 10 10.18 19.54 11.10
N LYS A 11 10.53 20.52 11.95
CA LYS A 11 10.03 20.61 13.33
C LYS A 11 8.49 20.65 13.44
N TYR A 12 7.81 21.37 12.55
CA TYR A 12 6.35 21.50 12.60
C TYR A 12 5.65 20.22 12.15
N GLU A 13 6.14 19.62 11.07
CA GLU A 13 5.66 18.32 10.59
C GLU A 13 5.87 17.25 11.66
N TYR A 14 7.03 17.23 12.31
CA TYR A 14 7.32 16.35 13.43
C TYR A 14 6.28 16.47 14.54
N MET A 15 5.97 17.70 14.98
CA MET A 15 4.98 17.94 16.04
C MET A 15 3.59 17.41 15.66
N VAL A 16 3.13 17.68 14.43
CA VAL A 16 1.83 17.21 13.95
C VAL A 16 1.80 15.69 13.85
N LEU A 17 2.82 15.07 13.27
CA LEU A 17 2.89 13.62 13.08
C LEU A 17 3.00 12.89 14.43
N LEU A 18 3.77 13.42 15.38
CA LEU A 18 3.87 12.86 16.72
C LEU A 18 2.50 12.91 17.44
N GLU A 19 1.80 14.02 17.34
CA GLU A 19 0.47 14.15 17.96
C GLU A 19 -0.55 13.21 17.31
N LEU A 20 -0.46 13.06 15.98
CA LEU A 20 -1.29 12.14 15.22
C LEU A 20 -1.05 10.68 15.62
N ILE A 21 0.20 10.28 15.88
CA ILE A 21 0.50 8.95 16.40
C ILE A 21 -0.12 8.78 17.79
N LYS A 22 0.14 9.72 18.71
CA LYS A 22 -0.31 9.64 20.10
C LYS A 22 -1.82 9.53 20.25
N ARG A 23 -2.59 10.28 19.44
CA ARG A 23 -4.06 10.32 19.55
C ARG A 23 -4.77 9.43 18.55
N GLY A 24 -4.16 9.20 17.39
CA GLY A 24 -4.81 8.55 16.27
C GLY A 24 -4.43 7.10 16.06
N HIS A 25 -3.26 6.66 16.55
CA HIS A 25 -2.92 5.25 16.49
C HIS A 25 -3.57 4.50 17.66
N PRO A 26 -4.17 3.31 17.46
CA PRO A 26 -4.78 2.52 18.54
C PRO A 26 -3.75 1.93 19.51
N GLU A 27 -2.51 1.77 19.07
CA GLU A 27 -1.36 1.33 19.90
C GLU A 27 -0.24 2.38 19.85
N PRO A 28 -0.40 3.58 20.43
CA PRO A 28 0.58 4.65 20.29
C PRO A 28 1.89 4.35 21.03
N GLU A 29 1.84 3.71 22.20
CA GLU A 29 3.01 3.35 23.01
C GLU A 29 3.91 2.37 22.26
N LYS A 30 3.31 1.42 21.53
CA LYS A 30 4.04 0.47 20.70
C LYS A 30 4.77 1.14 19.53
N LYS A 31 4.16 2.18 18.94
CA LYS A 31 4.79 2.93 17.84
C LYS A 31 5.93 3.80 18.36
N ILE A 32 5.72 4.51 19.48
CA ILE A 32 6.74 5.37 20.11
C ILE A 32 7.89 4.53 20.70
N GLY A 33 7.58 3.40 21.32
CA GLY A 33 8.55 2.51 21.98
C GLY A 33 9.39 3.25 23.02
N VAL A 34 10.70 3.17 22.88
CA VAL A 34 11.69 3.82 23.77
C VAL A 34 11.77 5.34 23.61
N GLY A 35 11.05 5.93 22.64
CA GLY A 35 11.12 7.35 22.29
C GLY A 35 11.34 7.56 20.80
N VAL A 36 10.94 8.72 20.29
CA VAL A 36 11.07 9.07 18.87
C VAL A 36 12.27 10.00 18.68
N LYS A 37 13.27 9.52 17.95
CA LYS A 37 14.48 10.27 17.57
C LYS A 37 14.22 11.16 16.36
N ALA A 38 13.50 10.64 15.37
CA ALA A 38 13.13 11.38 14.16
C ALA A 38 11.93 10.73 13.46
N ILE A 39 11.30 11.48 12.55
CA ILE A 39 10.35 10.95 11.58
C ILE A 39 10.89 11.21 10.18
N GLU A 40 10.87 10.19 9.34
CA GLU A 40 11.44 10.23 7.99
C GLU A 40 10.42 9.80 6.94
N ILE A 41 10.51 10.40 5.76
CA ILE A 41 9.71 9.99 4.61
C ILE A 41 10.55 9.01 3.80
N ARG A 42 10.14 7.75 3.74
CA ARG A 42 10.81 6.71 2.96
C ARG A 42 9.85 6.00 2.03
N TYR A 43 10.39 5.30 1.04
CA TYR A 43 9.59 4.47 0.15
C TYR A 43 9.32 3.12 0.82
N HIS A 44 8.04 2.78 1.00
CA HIS A 44 7.67 1.50 1.58
C HIS A 44 7.77 0.39 0.50
N PRO A 45 8.59 -0.65 0.70
CA PRO A 45 8.88 -1.65 -0.34
C PRO A 45 7.63 -2.43 -0.77
N ILE A 46 6.75 -2.76 0.19
CA ILE A 46 5.51 -3.52 -0.06
C ILE A 46 4.43 -2.63 -0.72
N TRP A 47 4.11 -1.48 -0.13
CA TRP A 47 3.02 -0.61 -0.60
C TRP A 47 3.39 0.28 -1.79
N LYS A 48 4.64 0.22 -2.27
CA LYS A 48 5.15 0.96 -3.44
C LYS A 48 4.77 2.45 -3.41
N SER A 49 4.82 3.06 -2.23
CA SER A 49 4.44 4.46 -2.00
C SER A 49 5.29 5.07 -0.89
N ARG A 50 5.27 6.40 -0.78
CA ARG A 50 5.99 7.13 0.28
C ARG A 50 5.19 7.05 1.58
N CYS A 51 5.85 6.63 2.65
CA CYS A 51 5.26 6.51 3.99
C CYS A 51 6.14 7.22 5.03
N PHE A 52 5.54 7.53 6.17
CA PHE A 52 6.24 8.06 7.32
C PHE A 52 6.76 6.91 8.18
N PHE A 53 8.05 6.98 8.51
CA PHE A 53 8.75 6.04 9.36
C PHE A 53 9.22 6.75 10.61
N ILE A 54 8.91 6.16 11.76
CA ILE A 54 9.41 6.56 13.07
C ILE A 54 10.77 5.90 13.24
N VAL A 55 11.80 6.71 13.44
CA VAL A 55 13.10 6.24 13.91
C VAL A 55 13.11 6.44 15.41
N ARG A 56 13.21 5.35 16.16
CA ARG A 56 13.26 5.38 17.63
C ARG A 56 14.65 5.71 18.15
N GLU A 57 14.77 5.99 19.43
CA GLU A 57 16.07 6.28 20.07
C GLU A 57 17.05 5.09 20.02
N ASP A 58 16.53 3.85 20.05
CA ASP A 58 17.30 2.62 19.84
C ASP A 58 17.61 2.31 18.36
N GLU A 59 17.35 3.26 17.47
CA GLU A 59 17.53 3.15 16.01
C GLU A 59 16.60 2.13 15.31
N SER A 60 15.67 1.52 16.04
CA SER A 60 14.62 0.71 15.44
C SER A 60 13.67 1.59 14.61
N ILE A 61 13.11 1.00 13.55
CA ILE A 61 12.35 1.72 12.53
C ILE A 61 11.00 1.08 12.35
N GLU A 62 9.95 1.89 12.44
CA GLU A 62 8.57 1.43 12.38
C GLU A 62 7.75 2.39 11.52
N ASP A 63 6.92 1.88 10.61
CA ASP A 63 5.99 2.74 9.86
C ASP A 63 4.70 2.98 10.65
N PHE A 64 4.01 4.07 10.31
CA PHE A 64 2.63 4.24 10.72
C PHE A 64 1.78 4.81 9.56
N SER A 65 0.49 4.50 9.60
CA SER A 65 -0.43 4.97 8.57
C SER A 65 -1.07 6.29 8.99
N PHE A 66 -0.67 7.37 8.33
CA PHE A 66 -1.26 8.70 8.51
C PHE A 66 -2.79 8.68 8.37
N ARG A 67 -3.30 8.06 7.29
CA ARG A 67 -4.74 8.04 7.00
C ARG A 67 -5.54 7.34 8.09
N LYS A 68 -5.08 6.16 8.54
CA LYS A 68 -5.74 5.43 9.64
C LYS A 68 -5.76 6.26 10.93
N SER A 69 -4.67 6.95 11.24
CA SER A 69 -4.62 7.80 12.43
C SER A 69 -5.54 9.02 12.35
N VAL A 70 -5.66 9.65 11.18
CA VAL A 70 -6.63 10.73 10.97
C VAL A 70 -8.06 10.22 11.06
N ASP A 71 -8.38 9.11 10.39
CA ASP A 71 -9.71 8.51 10.37
C ASP A 71 -10.17 8.08 11.78
N HIS A 72 -9.24 7.76 12.69
CA HIS A 72 -9.55 7.46 14.08
C HIS A 72 -9.90 8.70 14.90
N ILE A 73 -9.18 9.81 14.73
CA ILE A 73 -9.42 11.06 15.48
C ILE A 73 -10.64 11.80 14.93
N LEU A 74 -10.78 11.83 13.60
CA LEU A 74 -11.82 12.56 12.88
C LEU A 74 -12.56 11.58 11.95
N PRO A 75 -13.33 10.64 12.52
CA PRO A 75 -14.06 9.68 11.72
C PRO A 75 -15.05 10.41 10.81
N LEU A 76 -14.97 10.12 9.52
CA LEU A 76 -15.95 10.65 8.57
C LEU A 76 -17.35 10.14 8.92
N PRO A 77 -18.39 10.98 8.81
CA PRO A 77 -19.77 10.54 8.88
C PRO A 77 -20.04 9.34 7.96
N GLU A 78 -20.87 8.39 8.39
CA GLU A 78 -21.04 7.10 7.71
C GLU A 78 -21.48 7.24 6.24
N ASN A 79 -22.27 8.26 5.93
CA ASN A 79 -22.73 8.57 4.58
C ASN A 79 -21.61 9.06 3.64
N MET A 80 -20.44 9.43 4.16
CA MET A 80 -19.28 9.92 3.41
C MET A 80 -18.10 8.95 3.39
N LYS A 81 -18.17 7.82 4.10
CA LYS A 81 -17.12 6.80 4.06
C LYS A 81 -17.09 6.15 2.67
N ILE A 82 -15.91 6.16 2.04
CA ILE A 82 -15.69 5.48 0.77
C ILE A 82 -15.87 3.98 1.01
N LYS A 83 -16.89 3.37 0.39
CA LYS A 83 -17.09 1.92 0.43
C LYS A 83 -15.87 1.24 -0.20
N SER A 84 -15.27 0.27 0.47
CA SER A 84 -14.03 -0.41 0.06
C SER A 84 -14.02 -0.93 -1.39
N ASP A 85 -15.20 -1.12 -1.98
CA ASP A 85 -15.39 -1.61 -3.34
C ASP A 85 -14.88 -0.66 -4.44
N VAL A 86 -14.77 0.66 -4.16
CA VAL A 86 -14.36 1.63 -5.19
C VAL A 86 -12.84 1.62 -5.46
N ASN A 87 -12.02 1.10 -4.53
CA ASN A 87 -10.58 0.94 -4.75
C ASN A 87 -10.25 -0.06 -5.87
N ARG A 88 -11.20 -0.94 -6.25
CA ARG A 88 -11.06 -1.84 -7.41
C ARG A 88 -11.31 -1.15 -8.75
N ALA A 89 -11.99 0.00 -8.77
CA ALA A 89 -12.38 0.67 -10.01
C ALA A 89 -11.31 1.67 -10.51
N LEU A 90 -10.43 2.16 -9.64
CA LEU A 90 -9.36 3.11 -9.98
C LEU A 90 -7.96 2.48 -10.04
N GLY A 91 -7.82 1.19 -9.71
CA GLY A 91 -6.61 0.41 -9.93
C GLY A 91 -6.48 0.03 -11.40
N GLY A 92 -5.65 0.76 -12.14
CA GLY A 92 -5.37 0.49 -13.54
C GLY A 92 -4.89 -0.94 -13.81
N GLY A 93 -5.55 -1.58 -14.78
CA GLY A 93 -4.96 -2.53 -15.74
C GLY A 93 -4.48 -3.88 -15.22
N GLY A 94 -5.29 -4.93 -15.43
CA GLY A 94 -4.80 -6.31 -15.35
C GLY A 94 -5.85 -7.41 -15.19
N LYS A 95 -6.91 -7.43 -16.01
CA LYS A 95 -7.76 -8.63 -16.14
C LYS A 95 -7.09 -9.66 -17.05
N LYS A 96 -6.79 -10.84 -16.52
CA LYS A 96 -7.12 -12.16 -17.09
C LYS A 96 -7.39 -13.05 -15.88
N GLY A 97 -8.62 -13.35 -15.47
CA GLY A 97 -9.74 -13.83 -16.28
C GLY A 97 -9.99 -15.26 -15.80
N GLY A 98 -10.85 -15.42 -14.79
CA GLY A 98 -11.25 -16.72 -14.28
C GLY A 98 -12.44 -17.32 -15.04
N GLY A 99 -12.78 -18.56 -14.70
CA GLY A 99 -14.10 -19.15 -14.97
C GLY A 99 -14.08 -20.32 -15.93
N GLY A 100 -14.47 -21.49 -15.42
CA GLY A 100 -14.60 -22.73 -16.19
C GLY A 100 -15.84 -22.79 -17.09
N GLY A 101 -15.92 -23.86 -17.87
CA GLY A 101 -17.09 -24.18 -18.70
C GLY A 101 -16.91 -25.52 -19.42
N ARG A 102 -17.74 -26.50 -19.06
CA ARG A 102 -17.93 -27.78 -19.75
C ARG A 102 -18.51 -27.54 -21.16
N GLY A 103 -18.07 -28.36 -22.12
CA GLY A 103 -18.90 -28.81 -23.25
C GLY A 103 -18.49 -28.30 -24.63
N GLY A 104 -18.42 -29.21 -25.60
CA GLY A 104 -18.47 -28.85 -27.02
C GLY A 104 -17.62 -29.72 -27.95
N ARG A 105 -18.25 -30.73 -28.55
CA ARG A 105 -17.76 -31.46 -29.73
C ARG A 105 -17.57 -30.49 -30.91
N GLY A 106 -16.53 -30.66 -31.75
CA GLY A 106 -16.57 -30.09 -33.10
C GLY A 106 -15.24 -29.85 -33.83
N ARG A 107 -14.90 -30.79 -34.73
CA ARG A 107 -14.46 -30.59 -36.13
C ARG A 107 -13.43 -29.48 -36.45
N GLY A 108 -12.28 -29.92 -36.99
CA GLY A 108 -11.91 -29.55 -38.36
C GLY A 108 -10.63 -28.72 -38.59
N ARG A 109 -9.71 -29.37 -39.34
CA ARG A 109 -8.87 -28.84 -40.45
C ARG A 109 -7.73 -27.85 -40.15
N GLY A 110 -6.53 -28.24 -40.58
CA GLY A 110 -5.36 -27.38 -40.84
C GLY A 110 -4.06 -28.21 -40.78
N TRP A 111 -3.71 -29.00 -41.80
CA TRP A 111 -2.80 -28.62 -42.90
C TRP A 111 -1.59 -27.79 -42.44
N GLY A 112 -0.46 -28.48 -42.21
CA GLY A 112 0.86 -27.90 -42.03
C GLY A 112 1.92 -28.95 -42.39
N ARG A 113 2.66 -28.68 -43.47
CA ARG A 113 3.48 -29.59 -44.25
C ARG A 113 4.97 -29.32 -43.95
N GLY A 114 5.78 -30.37 -43.78
CA GLY A 114 7.25 -30.34 -43.86
C GLY A 114 7.96 -30.50 -42.51
N GLY A 115 8.92 -31.40 -42.30
CA GLY A 115 9.61 -32.30 -43.22
C GLY A 115 10.35 -33.45 -42.51
N LYS A 116 10.55 -34.54 -43.26
CA LYS A 116 11.59 -35.60 -43.09
C LYS A 116 12.99 -34.93 -42.99
N SER A 117 14.06 -35.50 -42.42
CA SER A 117 14.49 -36.89 -42.27
C SER A 117 15.58 -36.99 -41.18
N ARG A 118 15.63 -38.19 -40.59
CA ARG A 118 16.71 -38.86 -39.85
C ARG A 118 18.13 -38.67 -40.44
N ARG A 119 19.12 -38.66 -39.55
CA ARG A 119 20.07 -39.77 -39.38
C ARG A 119 20.35 -39.97 -37.89
#